data_AF-A0A7N0TJX6-F1
#
_entry.id   AF-A0A7N0TJX6-F1
#
_cell.length_a   1.000
_cell.length_b   1.000
_cell.length_c   1.000
_cell.angle_alpha   90.00
_cell.angle_beta   90.00
_cell.angle_gamma   90.00
#
_symmetry.space_group_name_H-M   'P 1'
#
loop_
_entity.id
_entity.type
_entity.pdbx_description
1 polymer ?
#
loop_
_entity_poly.entity_id
_entity_poly.type
_entity_poly.pdbx_seq_one_letter_code
_entity_poly.pdbx_strand_id
1 'polypeptide(L)'
;MRVNPANDMMLGGGGADGAIHMAAGPELLAACYEVPEVRRGVRCPTGEARITKGYNLPASHVIHTVGPIYGKSSNPEKELRSAYRNSLRVAKENSILYIAFPAISCGVYRYPHDKAAIVSISTVKEFAK
;
A
#
# COMPACT_ATOMS: atom_id res chain seq x y z
N MET A 1 1.89 3.01 12.43
CA MET A 1 2.16 2.34 11.13
C MET A 1 1.97 3.33 9.99
N ARG A 2 2.79 3.24 8.93
CA ARG A 2 2.56 3.97 7.67
C ARG A 2 2.25 3.01 6.52
N VAL A 3 1.40 3.43 5.60
CA VAL A 3 1.12 2.71 4.34
C VAL A 3 1.95 3.31 3.21
N ASN A 4 2.62 2.44 2.47
CA ASN A 4 3.38 2.74 1.27
C ASN A 4 2.58 2.36 0.01
N PRO A 5 2.25 3.31 -0.89
CA PRO A 5 1.61 3.01 -2.17
C PRO A 5 2.66 2.49 -3.16
N ALA A 6 2.85 1.18 -3.18
CA ALA A 6 3.87 0.50 -3.95
C ALA A 6 3.42 0.10 -5.37
N ASN A 7 4.36 -0.31 -6.19
CA ASN A 7 4.10 -1.14 -7.38
C ASN A 7 4.11 -2.64 -7.03
N ASP A 8 3.75 -3.49 -7.99
CA ASP A 8 3.55 -4.92 -7.78
C ASP A 8 4.83 -5.73 -7.53
N MET A 9 5.97 -5.21 -7.99
CA MET A 9 7.29 -5.76 -7.67
C MET A 9 7.68 -5.50 -6.22
N MET A 10 7.17 -4.43 -5.61
CA MET A 10 7.46 -4.00 -4.23
C MET A 10 8.93 -3.61 -3.98
N LEU A 11 9.70 -3.30 -5.02
CA LEU A 11 11.14 -3.01 -4.93
C LEU A 11 11.46 -1.51 -5.01
N GLY A 12 10.58 -0.69 -4.39
CA GLY A 12 10.66 0.77 -4.47
C GLY A 12 10.22 1.33 -5.82
N GLY A 13 10.28 2.66 -5.93
CA GLY A 13 9.75 3.41 -7.07
C GLY A 13 9.90 4.92 -6.87
N GLY A 14 9.07 5.69 -7.58
CA GLY A 14 9.03 7.15 -7.45
C GLY A 14 7.97 7.66 -6.48
N GLY A 15 7.85 8.99 -6.34
CA GLY A 15 6.82 9.63 -5.54
C GLY A 15 6.88 9.25 -4.06
N ALA A 16 5.72 8.93 -3.47
CA ALA A 16 5.65 8.57 -2.05
C ALA A 16 6.42 7.27 -1.72
N ASP A 17 6.47 6.31 -2.65
CA ASP A 17 7.21 5.05 -2.49
C ASP A 17 8.71 5.31 -2.35
N GLY A 18 9.27 6.08 -3.29
CA GLY A 18 10.68 6.49 -3.23
C GLY A 18 11.00 7.30 -1.98
N ALA A 19 10.13 8.22 -1.57
CA ALA A 19 10.33 9.01 -0.35
C ALA A 19 10.33 8.14 0.92
N ILE A 20 9.46 7.12 0.99
CA ILE A 20 9.41 6.18 2.11
C ILE A 20 10.66 5.32 2.13
N HIS A 21 11.10 4.77 1.00
CA HIS A 21 12.34 3.99 0.90
C HIS A 21 13.57 4.81 1.29
N MET A 22 13.66 6.05 0.82
CA MET A 22 14.76 6.95 1.16
C MET A 22 14.82 7.24 2.66
N ALA A 23 13.67 7.49 3.30
CA ALA A 23 13.61 7.78 4.72
C ALA A 23 13.79 6.55 5.62
N ALA A 24 13.39 5.35 5.15
CA ALA A 24 13.52 4.12 5.91
C ALA A 24 14.94 3.55 5.91
N GLY A 25 15.74 3.86 4.88
CA GLY A 25 17.07 3.29 4.69
C GLY A 25 17.07 2.06 3.75
N PRO A 26 18.27 1.63 3.30
CA PRO A 26 18.43 0.52 2.36
C PRO A 26 17.88 -0.81 2.87
N GLU A 27 17.77 -0.98 4.19
CA GLU A 27 17.25 -2.17 4.83
C GLU A 27 15.77 -2.42 4.50
N LEU A 28 14.99 -1.37 4.20
CA LEU A 28 13.62 -1.55 3.74
C LEU A 28 13.57 -2.28 2.39
N LEU A 29 14.43 -1.89 1.45
CA LEU A 29 14.52 -2.55 0.15
C LEU A 29 15.00 -4.01 0.30
N ALA A 30 15.97 -4.26 1.17
CA ALA A 30 16.41 -5.62 1.49
C ALA A 30 15.25 -6.49 2.01
N ALA A 31 14.44 -5.99 2.95
CA ALA A 31 13.25 -6.72 3.40
C ALA A 31 12.20 -6.91 2.31
N CYS A 32 12.06 -5.97 1.38
CA CYS A 32 11.17 -6.16 0.25
C CYS A 32 11.62 -7.32 -0.66
N TYR A 33 12.93 -7.55 -0.82
CA TYR A 33 13.44 -8.70 -1.57
C TYR A 33 13.09 -10.05 -0.92
N GLU A 34 13.07 -10.10 0.41
CA GLU A 34 12.70 -11.30 1.19
C GLU A 34 11.21 -11.65 1.12
N VAL A 35 10.35 -10.72 0.67
CA VAL A 35 8.94 -11.03 0.45
C VAL A 35 8.80 -11.96 -0.75
N PRO A 36 8.14 -13.14 -0.59
CA PRO A 36 8.06 -14.13 -1.65
C PRO A 36 7.24 -13.60 -2.84
N GLU A 37 7.68 -13.98 -4.03
CA GLU A 37 6.91 -13.75 -5.24
C GLU A 37 5.69 -14.67 -5.27
N VAL A 38 4.51 -14.11 -5.52
CA VAL A 38 3.27 -14.90 -5.72
C VAL A 38 3.12 -15.36 -7.17
N ARG A 39 3.84 -14.69 -8.08
CA ARG A 39 4.09 -15.08 -9.47
C ARG A 39 5.34 -14.34 -9.94
N ARG A 40 5.95 -14.79 -11.03
CA ARG A 40 7.22 -14.25 -11.54
C ARG A 40 7.24 -12.71 -11.57
N GLY A 41 8.15 -12.13 -10.79
CA GLY A 41 8.36 -10.68 -10.67
C GLY A 41 7.35 -9.92 -9.81
N VAL A 42 6.38 -10.58 -9.18
CA VAL A 42 5.29 -9.92 -8.43
C VAL A 42 5.26 -10.42 -7.00
N ARG A 43 5.44 -9.48 -6.05
CA ARG A 43 5.37 -9.73 -4.60
C ARG A 43 4.03 -9.30 -4.01
N CYS A 44 3.45 -8.24 -4.54
CA CYS A 44 2.18 -7.67 -4.06
C CYS A 44 1.25 -7.35 -5.24
N PRO A 45 0.30 -8.23 -5.58
CA PRO A 45 -0.69 -7.95 -6.62
C PRO A 45 -1.53 -6.70 -6.33
N THR A 46 -2.08 -6.09 -7.38
CA THR A 46 -3.07 -5.00 -7.24
C THR A 46 -4.21 -5.41 -6.31
N GLY A 47 -4.53 -4.54 -5.36
CA GLY A 47 -5.54 -4.77 -4.33
C GLY A 47 -5.03 -5.51 -3.10
N GLU A 48 -3.77 -5.97 -3.07
CA GLU A 48 -3.18 -6.65 -1.91
C GLU A 48 -2.29 -5.75 -1.05
N ALA A 49 -1.85 -6.30 0.08
CA ALA A 49 -0.94 -5.65 1.02
C ALA A 49 0.09 -6.65 1.59
N ARG A 50 1.29 -6.16 1.92
CA ARG A 50 2.40 -6.86 2.60
C ARG A 50 2.95 -5.99 3.71
N ILE A 51 3.65 -6.56 4.68
CA ILE A 51 4.20 -5.84 5.83
C ILE A 51 5.71 -6.07 5.95
N THR A 52 6.44 -5.01 6.30
CA THR A 52 7.87 -5.04 6.65
C THR A 52 8.10 -4.20 7.91
N LYS A 53 9.32 -4.26 8.46
CA LYS A 53 9.75 -3.34 9.52
C LYS A 53 9.91 -1.92 8.95
N GLY A 54 9.80 -0.90 9.81
CA GLY A 54 9.93 0.49 9.39
C GLY A 54 11.35 1.07 9.42
N TYR A 55 12.31 0.34 9.99
CA TYR A 55 13.74 0.72 10.03
C TYR A 55 13.95 2.13 10.58
N ASN A 56 14.54 3.04 9.81
CA ASN A 56 14.83 4.41 10.26
C ASN A 56 13.57 5.29 10.34
N LEU A 57 12.40 4.80 9.94
CA LEU A 57 11.15 5.53 10.11
C LEU A 57 10.72 5.54 11.59
N PRO A 58 10.06 6.63 12.05
CA PRO A 58 9.40 6.64 13.36
C PRO A 58 8.29 5.59 13.50
N ALA A 59 7.76 5.09 12.39
CA ALA A 59 6.78 4.02 12.39
C ALA A 59 7.49 2.66 12.50
N SER A 60 7.07 1.81 13.45
CA SER A 60 7.68 0.50 13.67
C SER A 60 7.62 -0.45 12.46
N HIS A 61 6.64 -0.24 11.57
CA HIS A 61 6.37 -1.07 10.41
C HIS A 61 5.89 -0.22 9.24
N VAL A 62 5.98 -0.81 8.04
CA VAL A 62 5.42 -0.28 6.79
C VAL A 62 4.52 -1.35 6.18
N ILE A 63 3.30 -0.95 5.79
CA ILE A 63 2.43 -1.78 4.94
C ILE A 63 2.58 -1.33 3.50
N HIS A 64 3.07 -2.20 2.63
CA HIS A 64 3.16 -1.97 1.19
C HIS A 64 1.88 -2.45 0.53
N THR A 65 1.16 -1.57 -0.15
CA THR A 65 -0.08 -1.93 -0.86
C THR A 65 -0.08 -1.37 -2.27
N VAL A 66 -0.68 -2.11 -3.19
CA VAL A 66 -0.72 -1.76 -4.61
C VAL A 66 -2.14 -1.39 -5.00
N GLY A 67 -2.35 -0.11 -5.30
CA GLY A 67 -3.61 0.36 -5.85
C GLY A 67 -3.70 0.15 -7.37
N PRO A 68 -4.89 0.28 -7.96
CA PRO A 68 -5.10 0.17 -9.40
C PRO A 68 -4.48 1.33 -10.17
N ILE A 69 -4.11 1.09 -11.43
CA ILE A 69 -3.84 2.15 -12.42
C ILE A 69 -5.18 2.57 -13.04
N TYR A 70 -5.57 3.83 -12.84
CA TYR A 70 -6.84 4.35 -13.35
C TYR A 70 -6.84 4.38 -14.89
N GLY A 71 -7.91 3.88 -15.50
CA GLY A 71 -8.03 3.73 -16.95
C GLY A 71 -7.38 2.48 -17.56
N LYS A 72 -6.60 1.70 -16.78
CA LYS A 72 -6.11 0.38 -17.21
C LYS A 72 -6.83 -0.78 -16.53
N SER A 73 -7.28 -0.58 -15.30
CA SER A 73 -8.08 -1.56 -14.57
C SER A 73 -9.49 -1.66 -15.14
N SER A 74 -10.03 -2.89 -15.24
CA SER A 74 -11.43 -3.14 -15.60
C SER A 74 -12.40 -2.78 -14.47
N ASN A 75 -11.93 -2.78 -13.22
CA ASN A 75 -12.73 -2.40 -12.06
C ASN A 75 -11.85 -1.70 -10.99
N PRO A 76 -11.42 -0.46 -11.26
CA PRO A 76 -10.50 0.26 -10.38
C PRO A 76 -11.10 0.52 -9.00
N GLU A 77 -12.41 0.70 -8.88
CA GLU A 77 -13.05 0.91 -7.59
C GLU A 77 -12.91 -0.32 -6.67
N LYS A 78 -13.20 -1.52 -7.19
CA LYS A 78 -13.08 -2.77 -6.44
C LYS A 78 -11.63 -3.04 -6.00
N GLU A 79 -10.67 -2.75 -6.87
CA GLU A 79 -9.25 -2.93 -6.59
C GLU A 79 -8.75 -1.93 -5.54
N LEU A 80 -9.13 -0.66 -5.64
CA LEU A 80 -8.80 0.34 -4.63
C LEU A 80 -9.41 0.00 -3.27
N ARG A 81 -10.68 -0.41 -3.24
CA ARG A 81 -11.36 -0.92 -2.03
C ARG A 81 -10.60 -2.10 -1.42
N SER A 82 -10.15 -3.03 -2.26
CA SER A 82 -9.34 -4.18 -1.82
C SER A 82 -8.01 -3.75 -1.19
N ALA A 83 -7.30 -2.78 -1.79
CA ALA A 83 -6.04 -2.26 -1.26
C ALA A 83 -6.19 -1.68 0.16
N TYR A 84 -7.21 -0.84 0.37
CA TYR A 84 -7.53 -0.30 1.70
C TYR A 84 -7.92 -1.41 2.68
N ARG A 85 -8.86 -2.28 2.31
CA ARG A 85 -9.35 -3.36 3.18
C ARG A 85 -8.25 -4.33 3.58
N ASN A 86 -7.39 -4.73 2.65
CA ASN A 86 -6.28 -5.64 2.93
C ASN A 86 -5.20 -4.96 3.78
N SER A 87 -4.92 -3.67 3.57
CA SER A 87 -4.02 -2.92 4.45
C SER A 87 -4.54 -2.86 5.89
N LEU A 88 -5.84 -2.61 6.07
CA LEU A 88 -6.49 -2.62 7.39
C LEU A 88 -6.45 -4.01 8.03
N ARG A 89 -6.71 -5.07 7.25
CA ARG A 89 -6.61 -6.46 7.70
C ARG A 89 -5.20 -6.79 8.20
N VAL A 90 -4.17 -6.47 7.42
CA VAL A 90 -2.76 -6.69 7.80
C VAL A 90 -2.41 -5.94 9.08
N ALA A 91 -2.87 -4.69 9.24
CA ALA A 91 -2.68 -3.95 10.48
C ALA A 91 -3.35 -4.64 11.69
N LYS A 92 -4.61 -5.08 11.53
CA LYS A 92 -5.34 -5.77 12.59
C LYS A 92 -4.66 -7.09 13.00
N GLU A 93 -4.23 -7.88 12.02
CA GLU A 93 -3.52 -9.16 12.25
C GLU A 93 -2.17 -8.98 12.96
N ASN A 94 -1.54 -7.81 12.83
CA ASN A 94 -0.28 -7.48 13.49
C ASN A 94 -0.48 -6.58 14.72
N SER A 95 -1.68 -6.53 15.28
CA SER A 95 -2.03 -5.76 16.49
C SER A 95 -1.66 -4.27 16.42
N ILE A 96 -1.73 -3.68 15.22
CA ILE A 96 -1.45 -2.26 14.99
C ILE A 96 -2.69 -1.43 15.29
N LEU A 97 -2.58 -0.53 16.27
CA LEU A 97 -3.69 0.34 16.69
C LEU A 97 -3.89 1.56 15.79
N TYR A 98 -2.81 2.10 15.20
CA TYR A 98 -2.84 3.33 14.41
C TYR A 98 -2.16 3.15 13.05
N ILE A 99 -2.91 3.50 12.00
CA ILE A 99 -2.49 3.40 10.60
C ILE A 99 -2.74 4.74 9.89
N ALA A 100 -1.75 5.18 9.10
CA ALA A 100 -1.86 6.37 8.26
C ALA A 100 -1.82 5.97 6.78
N PHE A 101 -2.83 6.39 6.03
CA PHE A 101 -2.95 6.15 4.59
C PHE A 101 -2.57 7.40 3.78
N PRO A 102 -1.80 7.25 2.70
CA PRO A 102 -1.75 8.26 1.65
C PRO A 102 -2.98 8.17 0.74
N ALA A 103 -3.08 9.10 -0.21
CA ALA A 103 -4.05 9.02 -1.30
C ALA A 103 -3.62 7.95 -2.33
N ILE A 104 -3.92 6.68 -2.03
CA ILE A 104 -3.53 5.52 -2.85
C ILE A 104 -4.03 5.72 -4.29
N SER A 105 -3.17 5.40 -5.26
CA SER A 105 -3.39 5.56 -6.70
C SER A 105 -3.60 6.98 -7.23
N CYS A 106 -3.65 8.02 -6.40
CA CYS A 106 -3.93 9.39 -6.87
C CYS A 106 -2.72 10.12 -7.46
N GLY A 107 -1.52 9.56 -7.32
CA GLY A 107 -0.29 10.08 -7.93
C GLY A 107 -0.11 9.60 -9.37
N VAL A 108 0.99 8.89 -9.63
CA VAL A 108 1.36 8.36 -10.96
C VAL A 108 0.25 7.49 -11.60
N TYR A 109 -0.57 6.83 -10.77
CA TYR A 109 -1.68 5.98 -11.21
C TYR A 109 -2.98 6.73 -11.55
N ARG A 110 -3.00 8.06 -11.37
CA ARG A 110 -4.02 9.02 -11.85
C ARG A 110 -5.47 8.71 -11.46
N TYR A 111 -5.69 8.02 -10.34
CA TYR A 111 -7.03 7.86 -9.80
C TYR A 111 -7.57 9.25 -9.40
N PRO A 112 -8.76 9.68 -9.86
CA PRO A 112 -9.32 10.98 -9.50
C PRO A 112 -9.49 11.12 -7.98
N HIS A 113 -9.00 12.23 -7.42
CA HIS A 113 -8.97 12.44 -5.97
C HIS A 113 -10.35 12.37 -5.31
N ASP A 114 -11.36 12.96 -5.94
CA ASP A 114 -12.76 12.95 -5.51
C ASP A 114 -13.31 11.51 -5.41
N LYS A 115 -13.08 10.71 -6.45
CA LYS A 115 -13.51 9.31 -6.48
C LYS A 115 -12.73 8.45 -5.49
N ALA A 116 -11.41 8.62 -5.40
CA ALA A 116 -10.58 7.88 -4.46
C ALA A 116 -10.91 8.21 -2.99
N ALA A 117 -11.24 9.47 -2.69
CA ALA A 117 -11.67 9.88 -1.35
C ALA A 117 -12.96 9.16 -0.94
N ILE A 118 -13.95 9.07 -1.83
CA ILE A 118 -15.19 8.33 -1.57
C ILE A 118 -14.90 6.86 -1.27
N VAL A 119 -14.08 6.20 -2.10
CA VAL A 119 -13.74 4.77 -1.92
C VAL A 119 -12.96 4.55 -0.62
N SER A 120 -11.96 5.37 -0.33
CA SER A 120 -11.11 5.23 0.86
C SER A 120 -11.91 5.42 2.15
N ILE A 121 -12.69 6.50 2.27
CA ILE A 121 -13.48 6.81 3.46
C ILE A 121 -14.57 5.76 3.68
N SER A 122 -15.28 5.36 2.62
CA SER A 122 -16.33 4.33 2.73
C SER A 122 -15.75 3.00 3.18
N THR A 123 -14.64 2.56 2.58
CA THR A 123 -13.97 1.29 2.94
C THR A 123 -13.50 1.28 4.40
N VAL A 124 -12.90 2.38 4.87
CA VAL A 124 -12.45 2.48 6.26
C VAL A 124 -13.64 2.45 7.23
N LYS A 125 -14.72 3.17 6.93
CA LYS A 125 -15.95 3.16 7.74
C LYS A 125 -16.61 1.78 7.77
N GLU A 126 -16.63 1.07 6.65
CA GLU A 126 -17.18 -0.29 6.57
C GLU A 126 -16.35 -1.29 7.38
N PHE A 127 -15.02 -1.19 7.35
CA PHE A 127 -14.14 -2.10 8.09
C PHE A 127 -14.16 -1.87 9.62
N ALA A 128 -14.44 -0.64 10.05
CA ALA A 128 -14.48 -0.28 11.47
C ALA A 128 -15.79 -0.69 12.18
N LYS A 129 -16.79 -1.17 11.43
CA LYS A 129 -18.01 -1.78 11.97
C LYS A 129 -17.74 -3.23 12.38
#